data_AF-A0AAF0KQX6-F1
#
_entry.id   AF-A0AAF0KQX6-F1
#
_cell.length_a   1.000
_cell.length_b   1.000
_cell.length_c   1.000
_cell.angle_alpha   90.00
_cell.angle_beta   90.00
_cell.angle_gamma   90.00
#
_symmetry.space_group_name_H-M   'P 1'
#
loop_
_entity.id
_entity.type
_entity.pdbx_description
1 polymer ?
#
loop_
_entity_poly.entity_id
_entity_poly.type
_entity_poly.pdbx_seq_one_letter_code
_entity_poly.pdbx_strand_id
1 'polypeptide(L)'
;MMRTRHCSLLLLLAPVAADAVPPPTPADLAGCEGSAFVVDKLVCADPALKAADARARVPDADQARLLDTASDYVEPQDAWFQRRNRCAFAADQPACLRDAYAERTAVLAALAHDPAQDRPGLCGKVPVRIGQVGNAAIIRDDSRLVAVALPSSRSPWRPFVTVELRGGTLRLRRLDGVQMDCR
;
A
#
# COMPACT_ATOMS: atom_id res chain seq x y z
N MET A 1 58.16 18.85 43.67
CA MET A 1 58.00 18.90 42.20
C MET A 1 57.66 17.50 41.71
N MET A 2 56.37 17.20 41.46
CA MET A 2 55.89 15.90 40.95
C MET A 2 55.27 16.12 39.57
N ARG A 3 55.81 15.46 38.54
CA ARG A 3 55.31 15.49 37.16
C ARG A 3 54.36 14.31 36.94
N THR A 4 53.06 14.58 36.90
CA THR A 4 52.02 13.61 36.55
C THR A 4 51.97 13.44 35.02
N ARG A 5 52.35 12.26 34.54
CA ARG A 5 52.27 11.89 33.12
C ARG A 5 50.82 11.63 32.73
N HIS A 6 50.31 12.44 31.80
CA HIS A 6 48.98 12.27 31.22
C HIS A 6 49.06 11.19 30.13
N CYS A 7 48.41 10.06 30.35
CA CYS A 7 48.25 9.01 29.35
C CYS A 7 46.95 9.29 28.58
N SER A 8 47.03 10.06 27.50
CA SER A 8 45.91 10.31 26.60
C SER A 8 45.65 9.06 25.75
N LEU A 9 44.66 8.26 26.16
CA LEU A 9 44.13 7.15 25.39
C LEU A 9 43.22 7.72 24.29
N LEU A 10 43.78 7.93 23.09
CA LEU A 10 43.02 8.27 21.88
C LEU A 10 42.23 7.04 21.43
N LEU A 11 40.94 6.98 21.82
CA LEU A 11 39.96 6.06 21.26
C LEU A 11 39.64 6.48 19.81
N LEU A 12 40.28 5.81 18.86
CA LEU A 12 39.92 5.86 17.44
C LEU A 12 38.57 5.13 17.24
N LEU A 13 37.48 5.87 17.33
CA LEU A 13 36.16 5.42 16.89
C LEU A 13 36.18 5.33 15.36
N ALA A 14 36.40 4.12 14.83
CA ALA A 14 36.20 3.86 13.41
C ALA A 14 34.72 4.06 13.05
N PRO A 15 34.39 4.83 12.01
CA PRO A 15 33.01 4.94 11.55
C PRO A 15 32.57 3.56 11.02
N VAL A 16 31.59 2.96 11.68
CA VAL A 16 30.87 1.82 11.14
C VAL A 16 30.15 2.34 9.90
N ALA A 17 30.57 1.92 8.72
CA ALA A 17 29.81 2.15 7.50
C ALA A 17 28.46 1.46 7.70
N ALA A 18 27.39 2.25 7.83
CA ALA A 18 26.04 1.72 7.77
C ALA A 18 25.84 1.21 6.34
N ASP A 19 25.96 -0.10 6.14
CA ASP A 19 25.59 -0.73 4.88
C ASP A 19 24.15 -0.32 4.56
N ALA A 20 23.98 0.36 3.42
CA ALA A 20 22.68 0.79 2.95
C ALA A 20 21.86 -0.48 2.69
N VAL A 21 20.82 -0.70 3.50
CA VAL A 21 19.89 -1.81 3.30
C VAL A 21 19.35 -1.70 1.87
N PRO A 22 19.53 -2.72 1.01
CA PRO A 22 19.10 -2.66 -0.38
C PRO A 22 17.58 -2.44 -0.45
N PRO A 23 17.09 -1.78 -1.50
CA PRO A 23 15.66 -1.59 -1.69
C PRO A 23 14.98 -2.96 -1.79
N PRO A 24 13.84 -3.17 -1.10
CA PRO A 24 13.14 -4.45 -1.10
C PRO A 24 12.78 -4.89 -2.52
N THR A 25 13.05 -6.15 -2.82
CA THR A 25 12.55 -6.83 -4.02
C THR A 25 11.24 -7.56 -3.74
N PRO A 26 10.43 -7.86 -4.76
CA PRO A 26 9.33 -8.81 -4.65
C PRO A 26 9.76 -10.26 -4.32
N ALA A 27 11.04 -10.57 -4.11
CA ALA A 27 11.47 -11.86 -3.54
C ALA A 27 11.70 -11.77 -2.03
N ASP A 28 11.99 -10.57 -1.51
CA ASP A 28 12.06 -10.24 -0.07
C ASP A 28 10.67 -10.12 0.56
N LEU A 29 9.64 -10.42 -0.22
CA LEU A 29 8.28 -10.61 0.22
C LEU A 29 8.33 -11.36 1.56
N ALA A 30 7.70 -10.78 2.57
CA ALA A 30 7.74 -11.10 3.99
C ALA A 30 7.57 -12.59 4.35
N GLY A 31 8.62 -13.40 4.22
CA GLY A 31 8.75 -14.58 5.05
C GLY A 31 9.00 -14.10 6.47
N CYS A 32 8.22 -14.55 7.44
CA CYS A 32 8.52 -14.28 8.85
C CYS A 32 9.92 -14.75 9.24
N GLU A 33 10.44 -15.73 8.52
CA GLU A 33 11.82 -16.15 8.55
C GLU A 33 12.61 -15.40 7.49
N GLY A 34 13.60 -14.60 7.91
CA GLY A 34 14.61 -14.01 7.03
C GLY A 34 14.42 -12.55 6.62
N SER A 35 13.29 -11.89 6.94
CA SER A 35 13.12 -10.47 6.57
C SER A 35 14.01 -9.53 7.38
N ALA A 36 14.66 -8.59 6.67
CA ALA A 36 15.43 -7.49 7.26
C ALA A 36 14.55 -6.30 7.71
N PHE A 37 13.26 -6.28 7.39
CA PHE A 37 12.40 -5.11 7.62
C PHE A 37 11.74 -5.12 9.01
N VAL A 38 11.77 -3.97 9.69
CA VAL A 38 11.15 -3.78 11.02
C VAL A 38 9.64 -4.06 10.99
N VAL A 39 8.96 -3.64 9.91
CA VAL A 39 7.53 -3.91 9.70
C VAL A 39 7.22 -5.40 9.64
N ASP A 40 8.08 -6.22 9.06
CA ASP A 40 7.82 -7.65 8.92
C ASP A 40 7.92 -8.38 10.27
N LYS A 41 8.83 -7.93 11.16
CA LYS A 41 8.85 -8.42 12.56
C LYS A 41 7.53 -8.15 13.27
N LEU A 42 6.96 -6.95 13.08
CA LEU A 42 5.67 -6.58 13.66
C LEU A 42 4.52 -7.42 13.08
N VAL A 43 4.48 -7.56 11.75
CA VAL A 43 3.49 -8.39 11.04
C VAL A 43 3.54 -9.83 11.54
N CYS A 44 4.73 -10.38 11.76
CA CYS A 44 4.91 -11.76 12.18
C CYS A 44 4.62 -12.03 13.65
N ALA A 45 4.75 -11.01 14.50
CA ALA A 45 4.41 -11.10 15.92
C ALA A 45 2.90 -11.00 16.18
N ASP A 46 2.13 -10.35 15.29
CA ASP A 46 0.69 -10.19 15.40
C ASP A 46 -0.06 -11.17 14.47
N PRO A 47 -0.82 -12.14 15.01
CA PRO A 47 -1.55 -13.12 14.19
C PRO A 47 -2.55 -12.51 13.20
N ALA A 48 -3.20 -11.40 13.55
CA ALA A 48 -4.17 -10.74 12.68
C ALA A 48 -3.47 -10.05 11.52
N LEU A 49 -2.33 -9.38 11.77
CA LEU A 49 -1.51 -8.79 10.70
C LEU A 49 -0.90 -9.86 9.80
N LYS A 50 -0.41 -10.97 10.37
CA LYS A 50 0.10 -12.10 9.59
C LYS A 50 -0.97 -12.69 8.65
N ALA A 51 -2.20 -12.85 9.14
CA ALA A 51 -3.31 -13.32 8.31
C ALA A 51 -3.70 -12.30 7.23
N ALA A 52 -3.62 -11.01 7.52
CA ALA A 52 -3.87 -9.95 6.55
C ALA A 52 -2.80 -9.91 5.45
N ASP A 53 -1.53 -10.08 5.81
CA ASP A 53 -0.42 -10.19 4.87
C ASP A 53 -0.63 -11.35 3.90
N ALA A 54 -0.97 -12.54 4.42
CA ALA A 54 -1.22 -13.72 3.59
C ALA A 54 -2.32 -13.50 2.53
N ARG A 55 -3.35 -12.68 2.81
CA ARG A 55 -4.41 -12.35 1.86
C ARG A 55 -4.02 -11.29 0.83
N ALA A 56 -3.09 -10.41 1.16
CA ALA A 56 -2.75 -9.23 0.35
C ALA A 56 -1.46 -9.39 -0.49
N ARG A 57 -0.63 -10.39 -0.17
CA ARG A 57 0.76 -10.46 -0.61
C ARG A 57 0.95 -11.06 -1.99
N VAL A 58 0.19 -12.08 -2.35
CA VAL A 58 0.36 -12.80 -3.62
C VAL A 58 -0.98 -12.80 -4.35
N PRO A 59 -1.18 -11.93 -5.35
CA PRO A 59 -2.28 -12.11 -6.28
C PRO A 59 -2.11 -13.48 -6.96
N ASP A 60 -3.22 -14.15 -7.25
CA ASP A 60 -3.17 -15.31 -8.16
C ASP A 60 -2.73 -14.86 -9.57
N ALA A 61 -2.45 -15.82 -10.47
CA ALA A 61 -1.92 -15.52 -11.79
C ALA A 61 -2.86 -14.64 -12.64
N ASP A 62 -4.17 -14.76 -12.45
CA ASP A 62 -5.15 -13.96 -13.18
C ASP A 62 -5.25 -12.56 -12.58
N GLN A 63 -5.27 -12.44 -11.25
CA GLN A 63 -5.20 -11.16 -10.56
C GLN A 63 -3.91 -10.40 -10.92
N ALA A 64 -2.76 -11.08 -11.00
CA ALA A 64 -1.51 -10.47 -11.39
C ALA A 64 -1.59 -9.88 -12.81
N ARG A 65 -2.10 -10.67 -13.77
CA ARG A 65 -2.31 -10.21 -15.15
C ARG A 65 -3.28 -9.02 -15.24
N LEU A 66 -4.34 -9.02 -14.45
CA LEU A 66 -5.31 -7.93 -14.40
C LEU A 66 -4.72 -6.67 -13.77
N LEU A 67 -3.83 -6.80 -12.78
CA LEU A 67 -3.09 -5.67 -12.21
C LEU A 67 -2.13 -5.05 -13.23
N ASP A 68 -1.43 -5.88 -14.01
CA ASP A 68 -0.48 -5.40 -15.03
C ASP A 68 -1.14 -4.60 -16.16
N THR A 69 -2.44 -4.83 -16.39
CA THR A 69 -3.22 -4.13 -17.41
C THR A 69 -4.13 -3.04 -16.85
N ALA A 70 -4.16 -2.87 -15.52
CA ALA A 70 -4.96 -1.85 -14.85
C ALA A 70 -4.48 -0.43 -15.21
N SER A 71 -5.33 0.57 -14.96
CA SER A 71 -4.94 1.97 -15.19
C SER A 71 -4.03 2.48 -14.07
N ASP A 72 -3.40 3.65 -14.29
CA ASP A 72 -2.53 4.30 -13.29
C ASP A 72 -3.25 4.75 -12.00
N TYR A 73 -4.57 4.56 -11.90
CA TYR A 73 -5.35 4.71 -10.66
C TYR A 73 -5.41 3.41 -9.83
N VAL A 74 -4.72 2.35 -10.25
CA VAL A 74 -4.52 1.13 -9.46
C VAL A 74 -3.03 0.98 -9.20
N GLU A 75 -2.63 0.93 -7.92
CA GLU A 75 -1.22 0.82 -7.57
C GLU A 75 -0.68 -0.59 -7.89
N PRO A 76 0.46 -0.70 -8.60
CA PRO A 76 1.15 -1.97 -8.78
C PRO A 76 1.52 -2.65 -7.45
N GLN A 77 1.61 -3.99 -7.43
CA GLN A 77 1.85 -4.77 -6.21
C GLN A 77 3.17 -4.41 -5.51
N ASP A 78 4.23 -4.22 -6.30
CA ASP A 78 5.56 -3.88 -5.82
C ASP A 78 5.61 -2.45 -5.25
N ALA A 79 5.00 -1.49 -5.93
CA ALA A 79 4.88 -0.11 -5.48
C ALA A 79 4.07 -0.02 -4.16
N TRP A 80 2.95 -0.75 -4.08
CA TRP A 80 2.16 -0.86 -2.86
C TRP A 80 2.99 -1.44 -1.71
N PHE A 81 3.75 -2.51 -1.94
CA PHE A 81 4.59 -3.13 -0.91
C PHE A 81 5.65 -2.16 -0.38
N GLN A 82 6.35 -1.46 -1.28
CA GLN A 82 7.31 -0.43 -0.89
C GLN A 82 6.67 0.69 -0.07
N ARG A 83 5.46 1.12 -0.43
CA ARG A 83 4.70 2.14 0.31
C ARG A 83 4.27 1.63 1.68
N ARG A 84 3.76 0.39 1.76
CA ARG A 84 3.39 -0.29 3.02
C ARG A 84 4.58 -0.34 3.98
N ASN A 85 5.79 -0.58 3.49
CA ASN A 85 6.98 -0.64 4.34
C ASN A 85 7.33 0.70 5.00
N ARG A 86 6.83 1.83 4.48
CA ARG A 86 6.95 3.15 5.13
C ARG A 86 6.13 3.27 6.42
N CYS A 87 5.21 2.34 6.69
CA CYS A 87 4.55 2.24 8.00
C CYS A 87 5.54 2.04 9.15
N ALA A 88 6.79 1.62 8.88
CA ALA A 88 7.88 1.61 9.87
C ALA A 88 8.09 2.97 10.57
N PHE A 89 7.75 4.07 9.88
CA PHE A 89 7.93 5.43 10.38
C PHE A 89 6.66 6.06 10.93
N ALA A 90 5.53 5.33 10.93
CA ALA A 90 4.28 5.82 11.50
C ALA A 90 4.34 5.80 13.04
N ALA A 91 3.70 6.80 13.67
CA ALA A 91 3.55 6.82 15.13
C ALA A 91 2.72 5.63 15.64
N ASP A 92 1.69 5.23 14.88
CA ASP A 92 0.91 4.01 15.11
C ASP A 92 1.14 3.05 13.93
N GLN A 93 2.22 2.27 14.03
CA GLN A 93 2.60 1.30 13.00
C GLN A 93 1.53 0.21 12.79
N PRO A 94 0.94 -0.39 13.85
CA PRO A 94 -0.14 -1.36 13.68
C PRO A 94 -1.36 -0.80 12.93
N ALA A 95 -1.83 0.41 13.25
CA ALA A 95 -2.94 1.01 12.53
C ALA A 95 -2.60 1.32 11.06
N CYS A 96 -1.38 1.77 10.79
CA CYS A 96 -0.90 1.98 9.42
C CYS A 96 -0.92 0.67 8.61
N LEU A 97 -0.40 -0.41 9.17
CA LEU A 97 -0.36 -1.72 8.50
C LEU A 97 -1.75 -2.30 8.28
N ARG A 98 -2.64 -2.23 9.28
CA ARG A 98 -4.03 -2.70 9.13
C ARG A 98 -4.74 -2.03 7.96
N ASP A 99 -4.62 -0.70 7.85
CA ASP A 99 -5.25 0.06 6.78
C ASP A 99 -4.58 -0.19 5.43
N ALA A 100 -3.26 -0.37 5.39
CA ALA A 100 -2.53 -0.75 4.17
C ALA A 100 -2.98 -2.11 3.62
N TYR A 101 -3.16 -3.11 4.48
CA TYR A 101 -3.67 -4.42 4.09
C TYR A 101 -5.16 -4.38 3.73
N ALA A 102 -5.97 -3.59 4.43
CA ALA A 102 -7.38 -3.41 4.10
C ALA A 102 -7.55 -2.82 2.69
N GLU A 103 -6.78 -1.78 2.35
CA GLU A 103 -6.75 -1.24 0.98
C GLU A 103 -6.39 -2.31 -0.04
N ARG A 104 -5.28 -3.05 0.18
CA ARG A 104 -4.84 -4.03 -0.82
C ARG A 104 -5.84 -5.16 -1.01
N THR A 105 -6.43 -5.62 0.08
CA THR A 105 -7.49 -6.64 0.04
C THR A 105 -8.69 -6.14 -0.76
N ALA A 106 -9.08 -4.86 -0.61
CA ALA A 106 -10.17 -4.28 -1.41
C ALA A 106 -9.81 -4.21 -2.90
N VAL A 107 -8.57 -3.89 -3.26
CA VAL A 107 -8.08 -3.92 -4.65
C VAL A 107 -8.15 -5.34 -5.23
N LEU A 108 -7.63 -6.33 -4.51
CA LEU A 108 -7.66 -7.73 -4.97
C LEU A 108 -9.08 -8.29 -5.05
N ALA A 109 -9.94 -7.95 -4.08
CA ALA A 109 -11.34 -8.32 -4.11
C ALA A 109 -12.09 -7.65 -5.26
N ALA A 110 -11.75 -6.40 -5.61
CA ALA A 110 -12.26 -5.76 -6.81
C ALA A 110 -11.86 -6.55 -8.05
N LEU A 111 -10.63 -7.03 -8.19
CA LEU A 111 -10.26 -7.83 -9.38
C LEU A 111 -11.12 -9.10 -9.56
N ALA A 112 -11.56 -9.71 -8.46
CA ALA A 112 -12.45 -10.88 -8.46
C ALA A 112 -13.96 -10.55 -8.49
N HIS A 113 -14.34 -9.27 -8.38
CA HIS A 113 -15.73 -8.82 -8.35
C HIS A 113 -16.39 -8.91 -9.73
N ASP A 114 -17.61 -9.47 -9.77
CA ASP A 114 -18.39 -9.63 -10.98
C ASP A 114 -18.88 -8.27 -11.53
N PRO A 115 -18.38 -7.82 -12.70
CA PRO A 115 -18.77 -6.55 -13.28
C PRO A 115 -20.26 -6.46 -13.64
N ALA A 116 -20.98 -7.59 -13.76
CA ALA A 116 -22.41 -7.59 -14.07
C ALA A 116 -23.24 -6.85 -13.00
N GLN A 117 -22.74 -6.77 -11.77
CA GLN A 117 -23.38 -6.08 -10.65
C GLN A 117 -23.15 -4.56 -10.66
N ASP A 118 -22.19 -4.08 -11.46
CA ASP A 118 -21.83 -2.67 -11.51
C ASP A 118 -22.85 -1.87 -12.34
N ARG A 119 -23.15 -0.64 -11.93
CA ARG A 119 -24.07 0.25 -12.67
C ARG A 119 -23.32 1.00 -13.77
N PRO A 120 -23.98 1.36 -14.89
CA PRO A 120 -23.38 2.27 -15.85
C PRO A 120 -23.16 3.66 -15.23
N GLY A 121 -22.12 4.35 -15.70
CA GLY A 121 -21.78 5.70 -15.30
C GLY A 121 -20.80 6.37 -16.26
N LEU A 122 -20.34 7.55 -15.88
CA LEU A 122 -19.34 8.32 -16.63
C LEU A 122 -18.26 8.82 -15.70
N CYS A 123 -17.00 8.61 -16.06
CA CYS A 123 -15.88 9.35 -15.47
C CYS A 123 -15.42 10.41 -16.48
N GLY A 124 -15.66 11.69 -16.17
CA GLY A 124 -15.59 12.77 -17.16
C GLY A 124 -16.53 12.52 -18.35
N LYS A 125 -15.97 12.19 -19.51
CA LYS A 125 -16.72 11.83 -20.74
C LYS A 125 -16.60 10.35 -21.10
N VAL A 126 -15.88 9.57 -20.31
CA VAL A 126 -15.59 8.16 -20.60
C VAL A 126 -16.69 7.29 -19.98
N PRO A 127 -17.39 6.45 -20.78
CA PRO A 127 -18.30 5.43 -20.26
C PRO A 127 -17.57 4.46 -19.34
N VAL A 128 -18.16 4.20 -18.18
CA VAL A 128 -17.61 3.28 -17.19
C VAL A 128 -18.72 2.46 -16.54
N ARG A 129 -18.32 1.38 -15.88
CA ARG A 129 -19.12 0.69 -14.87
C ARG A 129 -18.63 1.08 -13.48
N ILE A 130 -19.57 1.40 -12.60
CA ILE A 130 -19.32 1.84 -11.23
C ILE A 130 -19.88 0.78 -10.29
N GLY A 131 -18.99 0.13 -9.56
CA GLY A 131 -19.30 -0.92 -8.59
C GLY A 131 -18.93 -0.53 -7.17
N GLN A 132 -19.19 -1.45 -6.24
CA GLN A 132 -18.76 -1.32 -4.87
C GLN A 132 -18.42 -2.70 -4.27
N VAL A 133 -17.29 -2.79 -3.58
CA VAL A 133 -16.92 -3.95 -2.77
C VAL A 133 -16.58 -3.47 -1.36
N GLY A 134 -17.36 -3.90 -0.38
CA GLY A 134 -17.26 -3.36 0.97
C GLY A 134 -17.51 -1.85 0.97
N ASN A 135 -16.54 -1.06 1.43
CA ASN A 135 -16.57 0.41 1.39
C ASN A 135 -15.76 1.01 0.21
N ALA A 136 -15.19 0.19 -0.66
CA ALA A 136 -14.41 0.65 -1.80
C ALA A 136 -15.31 0.83 -3.03
N ALA A 137 -15.19 1.98 -3.70
CA ALA A 137 -15.79 2.21 -5.00
C ALA A 137 -14.90 1.59 -6.10
N ILE A 138 -15.51 0.92 -7.06
CA ILE A 138 -14.83 0.28 -8.19
C ILE A 138 -15.22 1.01 -9.47
N ILE A 139 -14.24 1.33 -10.32
CA ILE A 139 -14.45 1.91 -11.65
C ILE A 139 -13.81 0.99 -12.67
N ARG A 140 -14.57 0.64 -13.71
CA ARG A 140 -14.09 -0.14 -14.86
C ARG A 140 -14.50 0.53 -16.16
N ASP A 141 -13.67 0.41 -17.17
CA ASP A 141 -14.12 0.55 -18.55
C ASP A 141 -14.35 -0.85 -19.15
N ASP A 142 -14.64 -0.93 -20.44
CA ASP A 142 -14.91 -2.20 -21.12
C ASP A 142 -13.68 -3.11 -21.22
N SER A 143 -12.48 -2.58 -20.97
CA SER A 143 -11.21 -3.29 -21.18
C SER A 143 -10.47 -3.66 -19.89
N ARG A 144 -10.64 -2.89 -18.81
CA ARG A 144 -9.82 -3.05 -17.60
C ARG A 144 -10.42 -2.42 -16.35
N LEU A 145 -9.81 -2.77 -15.21
CA LEU A 145 -10.00 -2.04 -13.96
C LEU A 145 -9.35 -0.66 -14.07
N VAL A 146 -10.16 0.38 -13.90
CA VAL A 146 -9.69 1.77 -13.95
C VAL A 146 -9.26 2.22 -12.56
N ALA A 147 -10.11 2.09 -11.55
CA ALA A 147 -9.78 2.55 -10.20
C ALA A 147 -10.45 1.71 -9.11
N VAL A 148 -9.80 1.62 -7.96
CA VAL A 148 -10.41 1.17 -6.71
C VAL A 148 -10.12 2.24 -5.67
N ALA A 149 -11.16 2.87 -5.14
CA ALA A 149 -11.00 4.02 -4.27
C ALA A 149 -11.70 3.82 -2.93
N LEU A 150 -10.98 4.12 -1.86
CA LEU A 150 -11.46 3.95 -0.50
C LEU A 150 -11.72 5.31 0.15
N PRO A 151 -12.65 5.41 1.11
CA PRO A 151 -12.79 6.60 1.92
C PRO A 151 -11.48 6.92 2.65
N SER A 152 -11.19 8.20 2.85
CA SER A 152 -10.07 8.60 3.71
C SER A 152 -10.31 8.14 5.16
N SER A 153 -9.31 7.55 5.79
CA SER A 153 -9.33 7.25 7.24
C SER A 153 -8.49 8.26 8.02
N ARG A 154 -8.57 8.22 9.35
CA ARG A 154 -7.70 8.99 10.26
C ARG A 154 -6.37 8.28 10.55
N SER A 155 -6.10 7.16 9.89
CA SER A 155 -4.86 6.41 10.07
C SER A 155 -3.67 7.16 9.45
N PRO A 156 -2.44 6.89 9.90
CA PRO A 156 -1.23 7.33 9.19
C PRO A 156 -1.17 6.84 7.74
N TRP A 157 -1.88 5.74 7.42
CA TRP A 157 -2.00 5.26 6.06
C TRP A 157 -3.04 6.05 5.27
N ARG A 158 -2.66 6.52 4.08
CA ARG A 158 -3.55 7.18 3.13
C ARG A 158 -3.81 6.27 1.93
N PRO A 159 -5.07 6.05 1.52
CA PRO A 159 -5.36 5.26 0.33
C PRO A 159 -4.66 5.74 -0.94
N PHE A 160 -4.24 4.84 -1.81
CA PHE A 160 -3.65 5.21 -3.10
C PHE A 160 -4.61 6.05 -3.93
N VAL A 161 -5.90 5.67 -3.93
CA VAL A 161 -7.00 6.49 -4.43
C VAL A 161 -8.03 6.66 -3.34
N THR A 162 -8.36 7.91 -3.04
CA THR A 162 -9.42 8.29 -2.12
C THR A 162 -10.71 8.59 -2.87
N VAL A 163 -11.87 8.29 -2.28
CA VAL A 163 -13.18 8.68 -2.81
C VAL A 163 -13.93 9.59 -1.84
N GLU A 164 -14.55 10.63 -2.38
CA GLU A 164 -15.51 11.50 -1.69
C GLU A 164 -16.80 11.62 -2.51
N LEU A 165 -17.95 11.39 -1.89
CA LEU A 165 -19.24 11.63 -2.53
C LEU A 165 -19.66 13.09 -2.36
N ARG A 166 -19.83 13.83 -3.46
CA ARG A 166 -20.27 15.23 -3.47
C ARG A 166 -21.44 15.41 -4.43
N GLY A 167 -22.65 15.61 -3.89
CA GLY A 167 -23.84 15.86 -4.71
C GLY A 167 -24.12 14.77 -5.75
N GLY A 168 -23.93 13.49 -5.40
CA GLY A 168 -24.11 12.35 -6.32
C GLY A 168 -22.92 12.07 -7.25
N THR A 169 -21.87 12.90 -7.22
CA THR A 169 -20.61 12.67 -7.96
C THR A 169 -19.57 12.03 -7.04
N LEU A 170 -18.94 10.95 -7.48
CA LEU A 170 -17.76 10.36 -6.85
C LEU A 170 -16.52 11.12 -7.30
N ARG A 171 -15.89 11.85 -6.38
CA ARG A 171 -14.59 12.47 -6.62
C ARG A 171 -13.50 11.51 -6.18
N LEU A 172 -12.76 11.01 -7.15
CA LEU A 172 -11.60 10.16 -6.96
C LEU A 172 -10.36 11.05 -6.93
N ARG A 173 -9.46 10.81 -5.98
CA ARG A 173 -8.19 11.52 -5.89
C ARG A 173 -7.07 10.54 -5.59
N ARG A 174 -6.13 10.42 -6.53
CA ARG A 174 -4.91 9.63 -6.37
C ARG A 174 -3.96 10.32 -5.39
N LEU A 175 -3.06 9.55 -4.79
CA LEU A 175 -2.15 9.99 -3.73
C LEU A 175 -1.27 11.18 -4.14
N ASP A 176 -0.90 11.26 -5.42
CA ASP A 176 -0.14 12.34 -6.04
C ASP A 176 -0.96 13.61 -6.35
N GLY A 177 -2.28 13.57 -6.09
CA GLY A 177 -3.19 14.69 -6.23
C GLY A 177 -3.97 14.73 -7.53
N VAL A 178 -3.72 13.83 -8.50
CA VAL A 178 -4.52 13.72 -9.72
C VAL A 178 -5.96 13.33 -9.37
N GLN A 179 -6.94 13.96 -10.04
CA GLN A 179 -8.36 13.80 -9.74
C GLN A 179 -9.16 13.32 -10.94
N MET A 180 -10.23 12.59 -10.65
CA MET A 180 -11.22 12.13 -11.61
C MET A 180 -12.60 12.16 -10.96
N ASP A 181 -13.56 12.81 -11.62
CA ASP A 181 -14.95 12.86 -11.17
C ASP A 181 -15.79 11.85 -11.96
N CYS A 182 -16.56 11.03 -11.25
CA CYS A 182 -17.43 10.00 -11.82
C CYS A 182 -18.88 10.14 -11.34
N ARG A 183 -19.85 9.90 -12.21
CA ARG A 183 -21.29 9.99 -11.92
C ARG A 183 -22.03 8.76 -12.44
#